data_AF-A0A539DSX3-F1
#
_entry.id   AF-A0A539DSX3-F1
#
_cell.length_a   1.000
_cell.length_b   1.000
_cell.length_c   1.000
_cell.angle_alpha   90.00
_cell.angle_beta   90.00
_cell.angle_gamma   90.00
#
_symmetry.space_group_name_H-M   'P 1'
#
loop_
_entity.id
_entity.type
_entity.pdbx_description
1 polymer ?
#
loop_
_entity_poly.entity_id
_entity_poly.type
_entity_poly.pdbx_seq_one_letter_code
_entity_poly.pdbx_strand_id
1 'polypeptide(L)'
;LRQVNQMISTWPGGVVPYVYGVNFYQFVAERYGPHKIEQLVARYSNNIIPFRINANSREVLHRDLDKLWGEFTRYLQKKYPPQQGTVTGERLSQHGYLTGGARALPDGSVVYLRFDGASEAALLRWRPASPAPEHLAKVHIGSRFDLHPDAGIVIAQLEFNHNANLHYDLYHIDLDSGRERRLTWGGRYRYVTWAPDGQRMIAVHNGLGRNSLHLLDAQGQLLEVLWEGDLGTTLADLDWSPDGASLVMSVWRRDTGWNLEQFNLHERSFKPLTDQTVIEAQPQFTPDGSAVLFSADHGGVYNLRRLELATGIITTLTHVAGGAFQPTQARVEGPVYYIGYGCGGFDLYRLERPQPLPTPAVAAGPS
;
A
#
# COMPACT_ATOMS: atom_id res chain seq x y z
N LEU A 1 -30.10 19.43 -8.47
CA LEU A 1 -29.32 18.26 -8.94
C LEU A 1 -27.85 18.29 -8.49
N ARG A 2 -27.14 19.43 -8.48
CA ARG A 2 -25.75 19.56 -7.94
C ARG A 2 -25.58 19.33 -6.42
N GLN A 3 -26.64 18.90 -5.73
CA GLN A 3 -26.71 18.82 -4.26
C GLN A 3 -27.14 17.43 -3.78
N VAL A 4 -27.33 16.48 -4.69
CA VAL A 4 -27.65 15.08 -4.36
C VAL A 4 -26.38 14.28 -4.50
N ASN A 5 -26.04 13.51 -3.47
CA ASN A 5 -24.87 12.63 -3.43
C ASN A 5 -25.03 11.56 -4.53
N GLN A 6 -24.37 11.75 -5.67
CA GLN A 6 -24.21 10.70 -6.67
C GLN A 6 -22.94 9.92 -6.36
N MET A 7 -22.91 8.63 -6.68
CA MET A 7 -21.66 7.87 -6.61
C MET A 7 -20.63 8.55 -7.52
N ILE A 8 -19.50 8.94 -6.94
CA ILE A 8 -18.39 9.54 -7.68
C ILE A 8 -17.58 8.38 -8.24
N SER A 9 -17.56 8.27 -9.57
CA SER A 9 -16.78 7.25 -10.29
C SER A 9 -15.32 7.64 -10.50
N THR A 10 -14.99 8.93 -10.37
CA THR A 10 -13.62 9.43 -10.49
C THR A 10 -12.88 9.34 -9.15
N TRP A 11 -11.57 9.04 -9.19
CA TRP A 11 -10.71 9.06 -8.00
C TRP A 11 -10.87 10.38 -7.19
N PRO A 12 -10.89 10.34 -5.84
CA PRO A 12 -10.75 9.19 -4.94
C PRO A 12 -12.06 8.40 -4.67
N GLY A 13 -13.04 8.49 -5.57
CA GLY A 13 -14.23 7.65 -5.58
C GLY A 13 -15.00 7.68 -4.27
N GLY A 14 -15.27 6.48 -3.71
CA GLY A 14 -15.99 6.31 -2.45
C GLY A 14 -15.30 6.89 -1.21
N VAL A 15 -14.04 7.33 -1.31
CA VAL A 15 -13.29 7.93 -0.20
C VAL A 15 -13.50 9.46 -0.13
N VAL A 16 -13.99 10.09 -1.20
CA VAL A 16 -14.29 11.53 -1.27
C VAL A 16 -15.11 12.02 -0.07
N PRO A 17 -16.22 11.36 0.35
CA PRO A 17 -17.02 11.84 1.46
C PRO A 17 -16.25 11.91 2.78
N TYR A 18 -15.32 10.98 3.01
CA TYR A 18 -14.52 10.93 4.23
C TYR A 18 -13.42 12.00 4.24
N VAL A 19 -12.68 12.12 3.13
CA VAL A 19 -11.56 13.08 3.02
C VAL A 19 -12.07 14.52 3.12
N TYR A 20 -13.09 14.86 2.36
CA TYR A 20 -13.64 16.22 2.37
C TYR A 20 -14.57 16.47 3.55
N GLY A 21 -15.34 15.46 3.98
CA GLY A 21 -16.28 15.60 5.10
C GLY A 21 -15.58 15.94 6.41
N VAL A 22 -14.53 15.21 6.78
CA VAL A 22 -13.78 15.47 8.01
C VAL A 22 -13.16 16.86 7.97
N ASN A 23 -12.50 17.22 6.86
CA ASN A 23 -11.90 18.55 6.71
C ASN A 23 -12.95 19.67 6.72
N PHE A 24 -14.13 19.45 6.15
CA PHE A 24 -15.21 20.43 6.16
C PHE A 24 -15.70 20.69 7.58
N TYR A 25 -15.90 19.65 8.39
CA TYR A 25 -16.29 19.83 9.79
C TYR A 25 -15.19 20.48 10.63
N GLN A 26 -13.91 20.16 10.38
CA GLN A 26 -12.79 20.87 11.01
C GLN A 26 -12.78 22.36 10.65
N PHE A 27 -12.97 22.69 9.37
CA PHE A 27 -13.16 24.07 8.92
C PHE A 27 -14.33 24.76 9.64
N VAL A 28 -15.46 24.07 9.81
CA VAL A 28 -16.62 24.61 10.54
C VAL A 28 -16.27 24.87 12.00
N ALA A 29 -15.64 23.90 12.69
CA ALA A 29 -15.25 24.04 14.09
C ALA A 29 -14.26 25.19 14.30
N GLU A 30 -13.22 25.27 13.47
CA GLU A 30 -12.17 26.30 13.60
C GLU A 30 -12.69 27.71 13.29
N ARG A 31 -13.60 27.84 12.31
CA ARG A 31 -14.08 29.16 11.86
C ARG A 31 -15.34 29.66 12.54
N TYR A 32 -16.24 28.75 12.92
CA TYR A 32 -17.56 29.10 13.47
C TYR A 32 -17.78 28.53 14.89
N GLY A 33 -16.87 27.69 15.38
CA GLY A 33 -16.93 27.05 16.70
C GLY A 33 -17.47 25.62 16.65
N PRO A 34 -16.99 24.71 17.52
CA PRO A 34 -17.35 23.29 17.49
C PRO A 34 -18.85 23.03 17.68
N HIS A 35 -19.53 23.81 18.52
CA HIS A 35 -20.99 23.69 18.73
C HIS A 35 -21.82 23.93 17.44
N LYS A 36 -21.26 24.61 16.43
CA LYS A 36 -21.94 24.78 15.14
C LYS A 36 -22.08 23.48 14.36
N ILE A 37 -21.20 22.51 14.59
CA ILE A 37 -21.35 21.16 14.02
C ILE A 37 -22.61 20.49 14.58
N GLU A 38 -22.79 20.54 15.90
CA GLU A 38 -23.97 19.99 16.57
C GLU A 38 -25.27 20.64 16.06
N GLN A 39 -25.27 21.97 15.92
CA GLN A 39 -26.41 22.70 15.38
C GLN A 39 -26.73 22.31 13.93
N LEU A 40 -25.70 22.12 13.07
CA LEU A 40 -25.89 21.66 11.70
C LEU A 40 -26.52 20.27 11.65
N VAL A 41 -26.07 19.33 12.48
CA VAL A 41 -26.60 17.96 12.53
C VAL A 41 -28.02 17.96 13.07
N ALA A 42 -28.25 18.56 14.24
CA ALA A 42 -29.55 18.58 14.91
C ALA A 42 -30.64 19.20 14.03
N ARG A 43 -30.32 20.30 13.33
CA ARG A 43 -31.27 20.99 12.46
C ARG A 43 -31.50 20.26 11.14
N TYR A 44 -30.47 19.63 10.56
CA TYR A 44 -30.67 18.78 9.39
C TYR A 44 -31.63 17.63 9.70
N SER A 45 -31.45 16.97 10.84
CA SER A 45 -32.31 15.85 11.28
C SER A 45 -33.76 16.27 11.59
N ASN A 46 -34.00 17.53 11.95
CA ASN A 46 -35.34 18.06 12.24
C ASN A 46 -36.07 18.62 10.99
N ASN A 47 -35.48 18.51 9.80
CA ASN A 47 -36.13 18.99 8.58
C ASN A 47 -37.26 18.05 8.13
N ILE A 48 -38.49 18.54 8.15
CA ILE A 48 -39.68 17.84 7.61
C ILE A 48 -39.55 17.62 6.10
N ILE A 49 -38.96 18.57 5.39
CA ILE A 49 -38.71 18.47 3.94
C ILE A 49 -37.27 17.98 3.73
N PRO A 50 -37.07 16.78 3.18
CA PRO A 50 -35.73 16.23 2.97
C PRO A 50 -34.92 17.07 1.97
N PHE A 51 -33.59 17.00 2.07
CA PHE A 51 -32.65 17.61 1.13
C PHE A 51 -32.66 19.15 1.02
N ARG A 52 -33.17 19.87 2.03
CA ARG A 52 -33.04 21.35 2.16
C ARG A 52 -31.62 21.79 2.59
N ILE A 53 -30.63 21.36 1.83
CA ILE A 53 -29.21 21.40 2.22
C ILE A 53 -28.70 22.84 2.46
N ASN A 54 -29.06 23.80 1.61
CA ASN A 54 -28.66 25.20 1.78
C ASN A 54 -29.43 25.96 2.88
N ALA A 55 -30.65 25.50 3.23
CA ALA A 55 -31.42 26.18 4.27
C ALA A 55 -30.71 26.03 5.62
N ASN A 56 -30.21 24.82 5.89
CA ASN A 56 -29.52 24.50 7.14
C ASN A 56 -28.24 25.34 7.33
N SER A 57 -27.38 25.39 6.30
CA SER A 57 -26.14 26.19 6.37
C SER A 57 -26.41 27.69 6.50
N ARG A 58 -27.43 28.22 5.79
CA ARG A 58 -27.81 29.64 5.92
C ARG A 58 -28.30 29.98 7.32
N GLU A 59 -29.04 29.09 7.95
CA GLU A 59 -29.63 29.36 9.26
C GLU A 59 -28.62 29.17 10.40
N VAL A 60 -27.69 28.22 10.27
CA VAL A 60 -26.70 27.91 11.32
C VAL A 60 -25.41 28.72 11.17
N LEU A 61 -24.91 28.88 9.94
CA LEU A 61 -23.63 29.52 9.62
C LEU A 61 -23.77 30.88 8.91
N HIS A 62 -24.99 31.33 8.61
CA HIS A 62 -25.25 32.59 7.89
C HIS A 62 -24.57 32.67 6.51
N ARG A 63 -24.38 31.50 5.87
CA ARG A 63 -23.78 31.32 4.54
C ARG A 63 -24.44 30.13 3.84
N ASP A 64 -24.64 30.20 2.53
CA ASP A 64 -24.97 29.00 1.75
C ASP A 64 -23.73 28.17 1.44
N LEU A 65 -23.95 26.93 0.99
CA LEU A 65 -22.87 26.01 0.67
C LEU A 65 -21.97 26.51 -0.47
N ASP A 66 -22.48 27.29 -1.42
CA ASP A 66 -21.66 27.80 -2.52
C ASP A 66 -20.57 28.77 -2.00
N LYS A 67 -20.94 29.68 -1.09
CA LYS A 67 -19.96 30.57 -0.43
C LYS A 67 -19.05 29.79 0.52
N LEU A 68 -19.62 28.87 1.30
CA LEU A 68 -18.83 28.02 2.20
C LEU A 68 -17.81 27.17 1.45
N TRP A 69 -18.14 26.69 0.24
CA TRP A 69 -17.22 25.92 -0.60
C TRP A 69 -16.00 26.76 -1.00
N GLY A 70 -16.20 28.02 -1.38
CA GLY A 70 -15.09 28.94 -1.69
C GLY A 70 -14.24 29.31 -0.47
N GLU A 71 -14.84 29.40 0.72
CA GLU A 71 -14.11 29.58 1.98
C GLU A 71 -13.33 28.31 2.37
N PHE A 72 -13.98 27.16 2.27
CA PHE A 72 -13.40 25.84 2.56
C PHE A 72 -12.24 25.50 1.62
N THR A 73 -12.36 25.81 0.32
CA THR A 73 -11.28 25.61 -0.65
C THR A 73 -10.03 26.40 -0.27
N ARG A 74 -10.18 27.66 0.15
CA ARG A 74 -9.06 28.49 0.63
C ARG A 74 -8.50 27.98 1.95
N TYR A 75 -9.36 27.50 2.85
CA TYR A 75 -8.94 26.84 4.08
C TYR A 75 -8.05 25.62 3.76
N LEU A 76 -8.46 24.76 2.82
CA LEU A 76 -7.66 23.60 2.39
C LEU A 76 -6.32 24.02 1.78
N GLN A 77 -6.30 25.01 0.88
CA GLN A 77 -5.06 25.51 0.26
C GLN A 77 -4.08 26.08 1.29
N LYS A 78 -4.60 26.73 2.34
CA LYS A 78 -3.78 27.25 3.44
C LYS A 78 -3.27 26.12 4.34
N LYS A 79 -4.12 25.14 4.64
CA LYS A 79 -3.80 23.99 5.50
C LYS A 79 -2.81 23.02 4.85
N TYR A 80 -2.91 22.86 3.53
CA TYR A 80 -2.08 21.96 2.74
C TYR A 80 -1.37 22.76 1.63
N PRO A 81 -0.34 23.55 1.98
CA PRO A 81 0.43 24.28 0.98
C PRO A 81 1.16 23.30 0.05
N PRO A 82 1.46 23.70 -1.20
CA PRO A 82 2.25 22.88 -2.11
C PRO A 82 3.61 22.52 -1.49
N GLN A 83 3.97 21.24 -1.57
CA GLN A 83 5.25 20.76 -1.07
C GLN A 83 6.39 21.27 -1.97
N GLN A 84 7.48 21.74 -1.34
CA GLN A 84 8.67 22.19 -2.05
C GLN A 84 9.76 21.11 -2.00
N GLY A 85 10.68 21.12 -2.98
CA GLY A 85 11.83 20.21 -3.00
C GLY A 85 11.45 18.74 -3.13
N THR A 86 10.46 18.43 -3.96
CA THR A 86 10.02 17.04 -4.15
C THR A 86 11.07 16.23 -4.89
N VAL A 87 11.34 15.02 -4.41
CA VAL A 87 12.13 14.01 -5.11
C VAL A 87 11.20 12.86 -5.46
N THR A 88 10.84 12.79 -6.75
CA THR A 88 9.92 11.80 -7.32
C THR A 88 10.56 11.14 -8.53
N GLY A 89 10.21 9.88 -8.77
CA GLY A 89 10.55 9.18 -9.99
C GLY A 89 9.75 9.63 -11.21
N GLU A 90 10.10 9.07 -12.36
CA GLU A 90 9.34 9.15 -13.61
C GLU A 90 8.09 8.26 -13.52
N ARG A 91 6.93 8.79 -13.90
CA ARG A 91 5.67 8.02 -13.93
C ARG A 91 5.62 7.16 -15.19
N LEU A 92 5.50 5.84 -15.02
CA LEU A 92 5.50 4.84 -16.10
C LEU A 92 4.09 4.36 -16.50
N SER A 93 3.09 4.47 -15.61
CA SER A 93 1.70 4.14 -15.92
C SER A 93 0.76 5.32 -15.72
N GLN A 94 -0.40 5.28 -16.36
CA GLN A 94 -1.46 6.27 -16.18
C GLN A 94 -2.84 5.60 -16.06
N HIS A 95 -2.92 4.51 -15.31
CA HIS A 95 -4.20 3.82 -15.06
C HIS A 95 -5.05 4.62 -14.08
N GLY A 96 -4.39 5.26 -13.10
CA GLY A 96 -5.06 5.89 -11.98
C GLY A 96 -5.82 4.88 -11.11
N TYR A 97 -6.75 5.39 -10.31
CA TYR A 97 -7.50 4.62 -9.32
C TYR A 97 -6.57 3.79 -8.42
N LEU A 98 -6.58 2.46 -8.48
CA LEU A 98 -5.71 1.59 -7.68
C LEU A 98 -4.77 0.79 -8.61
N THR A 99 -3.48 1.11 -8.56
CA THR A 99 -2.38 0.28 -9.06
C THR A 99 -1.59 -0.19 -7.84
N GLY A 100 -1.11 -1.43 -7.84
CA GLY A 100 -0.43 -1.99 -6.66
C GLY A 100 0.44 -3.19 -6.99
N GLY A 101 1.21 -3.64 -6.00
CA GLY A 101 2.10 -4.79 -6.06
C GLY A 101 3.08 -4.70 -7.22
N ALA A 102 4.25 -4.10 -7.04
CA ALA A 102 5.26 -4.06 -8.09
C ALA A 102 6.36 -5.09 -7.81
N ARG A 103 6.79 -5.81 -8.85
CA ARG A 103 8.00 -6.64 -8.84
C ARG A 103 8.81 -6.42 -10.11
N ALA A 104 10.04 -5.95 -9.95
CA ALA A 104 10.97 -5.76 -11.06
C ALA A 104 11.69 -7.06 -11.41
N LEU A 105 12.02 -7.22 -12.69
CA LEU A 105 12.86 -8.30 -13.20
C LEU A 105 14.23 -7.76 -13.62
N PRO A 106 15.27 -8.62 -13.66
CA PRO A 106 16.59 -8.20 -14.10
C PRO A 106 16.57 -7.59 -15.50
N ASP A 107 15.73 -8.03 -16.44
CA ASP A 107 15.64 -7.41 -17.78
C ASP A 107 15.11 -5.96 -17.79
N GLY A 108 14.73 -5.42 -16.63
CA GLY A 108 14.19 -4.07 -16.46
C GLY A 108 12.68 -4.00 -16.65
N SER A 109 12.01 -5.11 -16.94
CA SER A 109 10.56 -5.19 -16.95
C SER A 109 10.00 -5.19 -15.53
N VAL A 110 8.74 -4.79 -15.39
CA VAL A 110 8.05 -4.73 -14.10
C VAL A 110 6.66 -5.35 -14.24
N VAL A 111 6.38 -6.32 -13.38
CA VAL A 111 5.03 -6.88 -13.23
C VAL A 111 4.30 -6.10 -12.15
N TYR A 112 3.04 -5.75 -12.39
CA TYR A 112 2.21 -5.02 -11.43
C TYR A 112 0.71 -5.26 -11.59
N LEU A 113 -0.08 -4.96 -10.56
CA LEU A 113 -1.53 -5.06 -10.56
C LEU A 113 -2.18 -3.74 -10.99
N ARG A 114 -3.23 -3.85 -11.81
CA ARG A 114 -4.13 -2.74 -12.16
C ARG A 114 -5.55 -3.02 -11.68
N PHE A 115 -6.12 -2.03 -10.99
CA PHE A 115 -7.52 -1.92 -10.61
C PHE A 115 -7.99 -0.49 -10.89
N ASP A 116 -8.29 -0.19 -12.17
CA ASP A 116 -8.59 1.17 -12.66
C ASP A 116 -10.07 1.59 -12.46
N GLY A 117 -10.91 0.68 -11.95
CA GLY A 117 -12.35 0.91 -11.76
C GLY A 117 -13.18 0.92 -13.04
N ALA A 118 -12.54 0.76 -14.21
CA ALA A 118 -13.18 0.77 -15.53
C ALA A 118 -13.04 -0.57 -16.27
N SER A 119 -11.99 -1.31 -15.96
CA SER A 119 -11.61 -2.59 -16.54
C SER A 119 -11.62 -3.69 -15.49
N GLU A 120 -11.61 -4.93 -15.94
CA GLU A 120 -11.30 -6.05 -15.06
C GLU A 120 -9.90 -5.89 -14.45
N ALA A 121 -9.81 -6.25 -13.18
CA ALA A 121 -8.59 -6.37 -12.42
C ALA A 121 -7.59 -7.30 -13.11
N ALA A 122 -6.34 -6.85 -13.28
CA ALA A 122 -5.36 -7.58 -14.07
C ALA A 122 -3.92 -7.47 -13.53
N LEU A 123 -3.13 -8.52 -13.77
CA LEU A 123 -1.67 -8.47 -13.77
C LEU A 123 -1.18 -7.98 -15.13
N LEU A 124 -0.31 -6.97 -15.10
CA LEU A 124 0.29 -6.36 -16.27
C LEU A 124 1.81 -6.45 -16.21
N ARG A 125 2.46 -6.46 -17.38
CA ARG A 125 3.92 -6.36 -17.53
C ARG A 125 4.27 -5.10 -18.30
N TRP A 126 4.96 -4.16 -17.65
CA TRP A 126 5.59 -3.03 -18.32
C TRP A 126 7.02 -3.40 -18.75
N ARG A 127 7.46 -2.91 -19.90
CA ARG A 127 8.81 -3.13 -20.44
C ARG A 127 9.39 -1.80 -20.92
N PRO A 128 10.69 -1.50 -20.69
CA PRO A 128 11.31 -0.26 -21.15
C PRO A 128 11.18 -0.03 -22.67
N ALA A 129 11.22 -1.10 -23.46
CA ALA A 129 11.14 -1.04 -24.93
C ALA A 129 9.70 -0.94 -25.47
N SER A 130 8.66 -1.04 -24.62
CA SER A 130 7.26 -1.03 -25.03
C SER A 130 6.46 0.03 -24.26
N PRO A 131 5.83 1.01 -24.94
CA PRO A 131 5.05 2.04 -24.26
C PRO A 131 3.73 1.51 -23.66
N ALA A 132 3.17 0.44 -24.22
CA ALA A 132 1.94 -0.18 -23.72
C ALA A 132 2.28 -1.41 -22.85
N PRO A 133 1.71 -1.53 -21.64
CA PRO A 133 1.89 -2.71 -20.82
C PRO A 133 1.12 -3.90 -21.40
N GLU A 134 1.74 -5.06 -21.30
CA GLU A 134 1.16 -6.34 -21.70
C GLU A 134 0.24 -6.88 -20.60
N HIS A 135 -0.90 -7.45 -20.98
CA HIS A 135 -1.80 -8.11 -20.05
C HIS A 135 -1.38 -9.57 -19.85
N LEU A 136 -1.05 -9.94 -18.61
CA LEU A 136 -0.64 -11.31 -18.28
C LEU A 136 -1.84 -12.17 -17.88
N ALA A 137 -2.63 -11.74 -16.91
CA ALA A 137 -3.73 -12.53 -16.36
C ALA A 137 -4.79 -11.64 -15.69
N LYS A 138 -6.04 -12.13 -15.67
CA LYS A 138 -7.10 -11.55 -14.84
C LYS A 138 -6.87 -11.96 -13.39
N VAL A 139 -7.20 -11.10 -12.44
CA VAL A 139 -7.03 -11.36 -11.00
C VAL A 139 -8.18 -10.75 -10.20
N HIS A 140 -8.27 -11.05 -8.92
CA HIS A 140 -9.27 -10.43 -8.04
C HIS A 140 -8.77 -9.14 -7.37
N ILE A 141 -9.69 -8.23 -7.04
CA ILE A 141 -9.38 -7.01 -6.28
C ILE A 141 -8.78 -7.39 -4.92
N GLY A 142 -7.70 -6.71 -4.54
CA GLY A 142 -7.02 -6.94 -3.27
C GLY A 142 -6.05 -8.13 -3.27
N SER A 143 -5.72 -8.66 -4.45
CA SER A 143 -4.68 -9.68 -4.62
C SER A 143 -3.28 -9.13 -4.29
N ARG A 144 -2.38 -10.03 -3.89
CA ARG A 144 -0.97 -9.75 -3.59
C ARG A 144 -0.13 -10.84 -4.22
N PHE A 145 1.02 -10.52 -4.79
CA PHE A 145 1.84 -11.52 -5.46
C PHE A 145 3.32 -11.31 -5.17
N ASP A 146 4.07 -12.36 -5.47
CA ASP A 146 5.51 -12.32 -5.62
C ASP A 146 5.92 -12.97 -6.95
N LEU A 147 7.13 -12.66 -7.40
CA LEU A 147 7.62 -13.01 -8.73
C LEU A 147 9.01 -13.61 -8.64
N HIS A 148 9.17 -14.79 -9.24
CA HIS A 148 10.46 -15.40 -9.48
C HIS A 148 10.76 -15.38 -10.99
N PRO A 149 11.97 -15.01 -11.45
CA PRO A 149 12.29 -14.95 -12.89
C PRO A 149 12.00 -16.25 -13.64
N ASP A 150 12.36 -17.39 -13.04
CA ASP A 150 12.21 -18.70 -13.70
C ASP A 150 10.95 -19.48 -13.29
N ALA A 151 10.41 -19.24 -12.09
CA ALA A 151 9.28 -19.98 -11.56
C ALA A 151 7.95 -19.23 -11.78
N GLY A 152 7.98 -18.00 -12.31
CA GLY A 152 6.79 -17.22 -12.59
C GLY A 152 6.20 -16.55 -11.34
N ILE A 153 4.90 -16.29 -11.39
CA ILE A 153 4.19 -15.49 -10.38
C ILE A 153 3.47 -16.42 -9.40
N VAL A 154 3.63 -16.19 -8.11
CA VAL A 154 2.74 -16.73 -7.08
C VAL A 154 1.86 -15.60 -6.56
N ILE A 155 0.55 -15.81 -6.55
CA ILE A 155 -0.43 -14.77 -6.19
C ILE A 155 -1.43 -15.30 -5.17
N ALA A 156 -1.62 -14.53 -4.10
CA ALA A 156 -2.68 -14.69 -3.13
C ALA A 156 -3.90 -13.85 -3.55
N GLN A 157 -5.02 -14.51 -3.83
CA GLN A 157 -6.26 -13.88 -4.31
C GLN A 157 -7.46 -14.24 -3.43
N LEU A 158 -8.43 -13.33 -3.30
CA LEU A 158 -9.67 -13.60 -2.55
C LEU A 158 -10.56 -14.58 -3.31
N GLU A 159 -10.99 -15.64 -2.62
CA GLU A 159 -11.85 -16.69 -3.16
C GLU A 159 -13.05 -16.91 -2.24
N PHE A 160 -14.20 -17.19 -2.84
CA PHE A 160 -15.34 -17.70 -2.09
C PHE A 160 -15.01 -19.09 -1.55
N ASN A 161 -15.09 -19.23 -0.24
CA ASN A 161 -14.96 -20.48 0.47
C ASN A 161 -16.28 -20.79 1.16
N HIS A 162 -16.91 -21.88 0.74
CA HIS A 162 -18.34 -22.12 1.01
C HIS A 162 -19.20 -20.92 0.56
N ASN A 163 -20.49 -20.92 0.92
CA ASN A 163 -21.45 -19.95 0.37
C ASN A 163 -21.27 -18.50 0.85
N ALA A 164 -20.36 -18.23 1.79
CA ALA A 164 -20.28 -16.92 2.44
C ALA A 164 -18.89 -16.46 2.88
N ASN A 165 -17.91 -17.35 3.05
CA ASN A 165 -16.59 -16.93 3.53
C ASN A 165 -15.71 -16.47 2.36
N LEU A 166 -14.83 -15.53 2.63
CA LEU A 166 -13.79 -15.10 1.70
C LEU A 166 -12.43 -15.44 2.30
N HIS A 167 -11.68 -16.31 1.64
CA HIS A 167 -10.31 -16.66 2.04
C HIS A 167 -9.34 -16.31 0.93
N TYR A 168 -8.11 -15.94 1.30
CA TYR A 168 -7.05 -15.84 0.31
C TYR A 168 -6.54 -17.25 -0.03
N ASP A 169 -6.53 -17.57 -1.32
CA ASP A 169 -5.94 -18.79 -1.87
C ASP A 169 -4.78 -18.45 -2.81
N LEU A 170 -3.84 -19.39 -2.93
CA LEU A 170 -2.66 -19.26 -3.74
C LEU A 170 -2.90 -19.81 -5.15
N TYR A 171 -2.39 -19.07 -6.13
CA TYR A 171 -2.35 -19.43 -7.53
C TYR A 171 -0.94 -19.23 -8.07
N HIS A 172 -0.60 -20.02 -9.08
CA HIS A 172 0.59 -19.87 -9.88
C HIS A 172 0.19 -19.34 -11.26
N ILE A 173 0.92 -18.36 -11.78
CA ILE A 173 0.73 -17.80 -13.11
C ILE A 173 2.07 -17.86 -13.84
N ASP A 174 2.05 -18.52 -15.00
CA ASP A 174 3.19 -18.56 -15.90
C ASP A 174 3.44 -17.19 -16.54
N LEU A 175 4.69 -16.72 -16.49
CA LEU A 175 5.04 -15.35 -16.86
C LEU A 175 4.91 -15.06 -18.36
N ASP A 176 5.06 -16.08 -19.20
CA ASP A 176 5.06 -15.92 -20.66
C ASP A 176 3.72 -16.23 -21.30
N SER A 177 3.06 -17.30 -20.85
CA SER A 177 1.75 -17.71 -21.36
C SER A 177 0.57 -17.07 -20.64
N GLY A 178 0.79 -16.51 -19.44
CA GLY A 178 -0.29 -16.03 -18.58
C GLY A 178 -1.19 -17.14 -18.03
N ARG A 179 -0.81 -18.41 -18.21
CA ARG A 179 -1.62 -19.56 -17.78
C ARG A 179 -1.65 -19.63 -16.25
N GLU A 180 -2.85 -19.65 -15.71
CA GLU A 180 -3.10 -19.74 -14.28
C GLU A 180 -3.34 -21.19 -13.84
N ARG A 181 -2.85 -21.54 -12.65
CA ARG A 181 -3.08 -22.80 -11.93
C ARG A 181 -3.32 -22.52 -10.45
N ARG A 182 -4.46 -22.96 -9.92
CA ARG A 182 -4.75 -22.90 -8.48
C ARG A 182 -3.86 -23.87 -7.69
N LEU A 183 -3.34 -23.41 -6.55
CA LEU A 183 -2.47 -24.18 -5.66
C LEU A 183 -3.17 -24.58 -4.35
N THR A 184 -4.05 -23.74 -3.81
CA THR A 184 -4.75 -24.01 -2.54
C THR A 184 -6.26 -23.81 -2.63
N TRP A 185 -6.99 -24.40 -1.69
CA TRP A 185 -8.44 -24.28 -1.55
C TRP A 185 -8.82 -24.01 -0.10
N GLY A 186 -9.33 -22.81 0.17
CA GLY A 186 -9.65 -22.37 1.53
C GLY A 186 -8.43 -22.17 2.44
N GLY A 187 -7.25 -21.94 1.85
CA GLY A 187 -5.97 -21.95 2.53
C GLY A 187 -5.71 -20.77 3.48
N ARG A 188 -6.41 -19.64 3.32
CA ARG A 188 -6.25 -18.43 4.16
C ARG A 188 -4.83 -17.85 4.15
N TYR A 189 -4.19 -17.85 2.99
CA TYR A 189 -2.82 -17.36 2.79
C TYR A 189 -2.82 -15.95 2.22
N ARG A 190 -2.81 -14.92 3.09
CA ARG A 190 -2.97 -13.52 2.64
C ARG A 190 -1.71 -12.92 1.98
N TYR A 191 -0.55 -13.42 2.37
CA TYR A 191 0.76 -13.00 1.88
C TYR A 191 1.60 -14.23 1.54
N VAL A 192 2.41 -14.13 0.50
CA VAL A 192 3.27 -15.21 0.00
C VAL A 192 4.51 -14.62 -0.67
N THR A 193 5.65 -15.32 -0.58
CA THR A 193 6.89 -15.00 -1.29
C THR A 193 7.57 -16.28 -1.78
N TRP A 194 8.23 -16.20 -2.93
CA TRP A 194 9.05 -17.28 -3.47
C TRP A 194 10.36 -17.42 -2.68
N ALA A 195 10.82 -18.65 -2.54
CA ALA A 195 12.22 -18.89 -2.21
C ALA A 195 13.11 -18.50 -3.40
N PRO A 196 14.39 -18.13 -3.15
CA PRO A 196 15.35 -17.87 -4.23
C PRO A 196 15.62 -19.06 -5.14
N ASP A 197 15.25 -20.28 -4.73
CA ASP A 197 15.37 -21.49 -5.53
C ASP A 197 14.20 -21.71 -6.52
N GLY A 198 13.11 -20.95 -6.39
CA GLY A 198 11.89 -21.11 -7.19
C GLY A 198 11.15 -22.44 -6.99
N GLN A 199 11.55 -23.27 -6.03
CA GLN A 199 10.95 -24.58 -5.73
C GLN A 199 10.07 -24.56 -4.49
N ARG A 200 10.24 -23.55 -3.64
CA ARG A 200 9.51 -23.40 -2.37
C ARG A 200 8.95 -22.00 -2.24
N MET A 201 7.96 -21.85 -1.38
CA MET A 201 7.38 -20.56 -1.04
C MET A 201 7.11 -20.49 0.46
N ILE A 202 7.17 -19.29 1.03
CA ILE A 202 6.68 -19.03 2.38
C ILE A 202 5.42 -18.21 2.31
N ALA A 203 4.41 -18.62 3.05
CA ALA A 203 3.12 -17.96 3.11
C ALA A 203 2.69 -17.69 4.56
N VAL A 204 2.04 -16.55 4.76
CA VAL A 204 1.41 -16.18 6.04
C VAL A 204 0.01 -16.79 6.07
N HIS A 205 -0.16 -17.81 6.92
CA HIS A 205 -1.44 -18.45 7.16
C HIS A 205 -2.20 -17.74 8.29
N ASN A 206 -3.52 -17.64 8.16
CA ASN A 206 -4.40 -17.13 9.21
C ASN A 206 -5.34 -18.21 9.76
N GLY A 207 -5.15 -18.58 11.02
CA GLY A 207 -5.96 -19.58 11.71
C GLY A 207 -6.45 -19.09 13.07
N LEU A 208 -7.77 -19.05 13.27
CA LEU A 208 -8.40 -18.67 14.56
C LEU A 208 -7.86 -17.36 15.16
N GLY A 209 -7.57 -16.37 14.30
CA GLY A 209 -7.04 -15.07 14.72
C GLY A 209 -5.52 -15.01 14.97
N ARG A 210 -4.79 -16.10 14.73
CA ARG A 210 -3.32 -16.16 14.81
C ARG A 210 -2.70 -16.20 13.43
N ASN A 211 -1.48 -15.68 13.30
CA ASN A 211 -0.67 -15.82 12.10
C ASN A 211 0.38 -16.91 12.31
N SER A 212 0.69 -17.65 11.26
CA SER A 212 1.78 -18.64 11.22
C SER A 212 2.55 -18.52 9.90
N LEU A 213 3.83 -18.90 9.93
CA LEU A 213 4.67 -18.99 8.73
C LEU A 213 4.68 -20.42 8.24
N HIS A 214 4.14 -20.65 7.06
CA HIS A 214 4.09 -21.97 6.42
C HIS A 214 5.10 -22.01 5.28
N LEU A 215 5.94 -23.05 5.27
CA LEU A 215 6.76 -23.43 4.12
C LEU A 215 5.96 -24.37 3.23
N LEU A 216 5.78 -23.99 1.97
CA LEU A 216 5.09 -24.79 0.96
C LEU A 216 6.04 -25.16 -0.18
N ASP A 217 5.75 -26.23 -0.90
CA ASP A 217 6.37 -26.51 -2.19
C ASP A 217 5.78 -25.63 -3.31
N ALA A 218 6.36 -25.69 -4.52
CA ALA A 218 5.86 -24.98 -5.71
C ALA A 218 4.46 -25.44 -6.19
N GLN A 219 3.90 -26.50 -5.60
CA GLN A 219 2.55 -27.00 -5.86
C GLN A 219 1.54 -26.56 -4.79
N GLY A 220 1.99 -25.83 -3.76
CA GLY A 220 1.16 -25.33 -2.65
C GLY A 220 0.93 -26.35 -1.54
N GLN A 221 1.66 -27.48 -1.52
CA GLN A 221 1.58 -28.43 -0.43
C GLN A 221 2.38 -27.94 0.77
N LEU A 222 1.79 -28.06 1.96
CA LEU A 222 2.46 -27.73 3.22
C LEU A 222 3.60 -28.71 3.49
N LEU A 223 4.82 -28.19 3.53
CA LEU A 223 6.02 -28.94 3.91
C LEU A 223 6.26 -28.85 5.41
N GLU A 224 6.17 -27.64 5.97
CA GLU A 224 6.50 -27.38 7.38
C GLU A 224 5.83 -26.10 7.89
N VAL A 225 5.47 -26.06 9.17
CA VAL A 225 5.11 -24.82 9.88
C VAL A 225 6.36 -24.32 10.60
N LEU A 226 6.90 -23.18 10.15
CA LEU A 226 8.17 -22.65 10.64
C LEU A 226 8.01 -21.83 11.92
N TRP A 227 6.83 -21.25 12.12
CA TRP A 227 6.53 -20.40 13.26
C TRP A 227 5.02 -20.26 13.47
N GLU A 228 4.61 -20.17 14.73
CA GLU A 228 3.23 -19.86 15.14
C GLU A 228 3.22 -18.67 16.10
N GLY A 229 2.36 -17.70 15.82
CA GLY A 229 2.23 -16.49 16.62
C GLY A 229 1.20 -16.55 17.73
N ASP A 230 1.25 -15.55 18.61
CA ASP A 230 0.19 -15.26 19.56
C ASP A 230 -0.96 -14.47 18.91
N LEU A 231 -1.97 -14.11 19.71
CA LEU A 231 -3.12 -13.30 19.26
C LEU A 231 -2.80 -11.80 19.12
N GLY A 232 -1.65 -11.35 19.63
CA GLY A 232 -1.22 -9.95 19.64
C GLY A 232 -0.24 -9.61 18.53
N THR A 233 0.12 -10.57 17.69
CA THR A 233 1.10 -10.43 16.61
C THR A 233 0.42 -10.60 15.26
N THR A 234 0.58 -9.63 14.36
CA THR A 234 0.11 -9.72 12.97
C THR A 234 1.29 -9.56 12.03
N LEU A 235 1.40 -10.46 11.06
CA LEU A 235 2.40 -10.41 10.00
C LEU A 235 1.76 -9.83 8.72
N ALA A 236 2.46 -8.92 8.06
CA ALA A 236 2.02 -8.35 6.79
C ALA A 236 3.21 -7.99 5.92
N ASP A 237 3.09 -8.25 4.62
CA ASP A 237 4.14 -8.05 3.61
C ASP A 237 5.45 -8.77 3.97
N LEU A 238 5.96 -9.59 3.07
CA LEU A 238 7.19 -10.33 3.31
C LEU A 238 8.00 -10.47 2.04
N ASP A 239 9.31 -10.61 2.23
CA ASP A 239 10.26 -10.92 1.18
C ASP A 239 11.32 -11.89 1.71
N TRP A 240 11.80 -12.78 0.84
CA TRP A 240 12.82 -13.77 1.18
C TRP A 240 14.20 -13.25 0.79
N SER A 241 15.17 -13.34 1.72
CA SER A 241 16.54 -12.90 1.42
C SER A 241 17.13 -13.68 0.24
N PRO A 242 17.92 -13.03 -0.64
CA PRO A 242 18.51 -13.69 -1.81
C PRO A 242 19.40 -14.90 -1.48
N ASP A 243 19.99 -14.94 -0.28
CA ASP A 243 20.79 -16.06 0.23
C ASP A 243 19.94 -17.23 0.76
N GLY A 244 18.62 -17.07 0.85
CA GLY A 244 17.68 -18.07 1.33
C GLY A 244 17.65 -18.25 2.84
N ALA A 245 18.40 -17.47 3.62
CA ALA A 245 18.60 -17.69 5.06
C ALA A 245 17.54 -17.02 5.96
N SER A 246 16.85 -16.00 5.47
CA SER A 246 15.94 -15.19 6.29
C SER A 246 14.77 -14.59 5.51
N LEU A 247 13.79 -14.09 6.26
CA LEU A 247 12.70 -13.26 5.73
C LEU A 247 12.79 -11.86 6.34
N VAL A 248 12.33 -10.85 5.62
CA VAL A 248 11.99 -9.55 6.19
C VAL A 248 10.49 -9.34 6.11
N MET A 249 9.88 -8.78 7.15
CA MET A 249 8.44 -8.61 7.24
C MET A 249 8.05 -7.33 7.96
N SER A 250 6.86 -6.82 7.66
CA SER A 250 6.20 -5.83 8.52
C SER A 250 5.45 -6.59 9.62
N VAL A 251 5.78 -6.32 10.87
CA VAL A 251 5.21 -7.00 12.02
C VAL A 251 4.51 -5.98 12.90
N TRP A 252 3.23 -6.20 13.15
CA TRP A 252 2.49 -5.45 14.15
C TRP A 252 2.58 -6.16 15.49
N ARG A 253 2.96 -5.40 16.51
CA ARG A 253 2.84 -5.78 17.92
C ARG A 253 2.13 -4.69 18.69
N ARG A 254 1.45 -5.05 19.79
CA ARG A 254 0.72 -4.11 20.65
C ARG A 254 1.61 -2.96 21.15
N ASP A 255 2.85 -3.26 21.53
CA ASP A 255 3.70 -2.32 22.25
C ASP A 255 4.53 -1.42 21.31
N THR A 256 4.87 -1.92 20.11
CA THR A 256 5.76 -1.22 19.17
C THR A 256 5.04 -0.73 17.90
N GLY A 257 3.84 -1.21 17.60
CA GLY A 257 3.16 -0.88 16.34
C GLY A 257 3.73 -1.65 15.14
N TRP A 258 3.71 -1.05 13.95
CA TRP A 258 4.16 -1.67 12.68
C TRP A 258 5.64 -1.37 12.42
N ASN A 259 6.50 -2.37 12.63
CA ASN A 259 7.95 -2.27 12.43
C ASN A 259 8.46 -3.37 11.50
N LEU A 260 9.70 -3.23 11.04
CA LEU A 260 10.39 -4.26 10.28
C LEU A 260 11.07 -5.24 11.23
N GLU A 261 10.82 -6.54 11.00
CA GLU A 261 11.53 -7.62 11.67
C GLU A 261 12.09 -8.61 10.65
N GLN A 262 13.23 -9.20 11.00
CA GLN A 262 13.85 -10.28 10.27
C GLN A 262 13.54 -11.62 10.96
N PHE A 263 13.09 -12.61 10.21
CA PHE A 263 12.92 -13.97 10.69
C PHE A 263 14.06 -14.86 10.17
N ASN A 264 14.83 -15.46 11.08
CA ASN A 264 15.91 -16.39 10.73
C ASN A 264 15.31 -17.80 10.51
N LEU A 265 15.53 -18.36 9.31
CA LEU A 265 14.94 -19.65 8.96
C LEU A 265 15.60 -20.84 9.64
N HIS A 266 16.87 -20.75 10.02
CA HIS A 266 17.57 -21.81 10.74
C HIS A 266 17.25 -21.78 12.24
N GLU A 267 17.33 -20.61 12.86
CA GLU A 267 17.09 -20.43 14.30
C GLU A 267 15.62 -20.41 14.68
N ARG A 268 14.72 -20.21 13.70
CA ARG A 268 13.27 -20.06 13.91
C ARG A 268 12.93 -18.91 14.86
N SER A 269 13.66 -17.81 14.74
CA SER A 269 13.59 -16.66 15.65
C SER A 269 13.40 -15.34 14.91
N PHE A 270 12.71 -14.41 15.57
CA PHE A 270 12.56 -13.03 15.10
C PHE A 270 13.64 -12.13 15.70
N LYS A 271 14.13 -11.20 14.88
CA LYS A 271 15.03 -10.11 15.26
C LYS A 271 14.44 -8.77 14.76
N PRO A 272 14.16 -7.80 15.65
CA PRO A 272 13.78 -6.46 15.23
C PRO A 272 14.87 -5.81 14.38
N LEU A 273 14.46 -5.19 13.27
CA LEU A 273 15.34 -4.35 12.44
C LEU A 273 15.11 -2.87 12.74
N THR A 274 13.90 -2.51 13.15
CA THR A 274 13.48 -1.16 13.49
C THR A 274 12.60 -1.15 14.74
N ASP A 275 12.52 0.01 15.38
CA ASP A 275 11.66 0.28 16.53
C ASP A 275 11.29 1.77 16.49
N GLN A 276 10.29 2.09 15.66
CA GLN A 276 9.82 3.44 15.40
C GLN A 276 8.32 3.54 15.66
N THR A 277 7.84 4.75 15.94
CA THR A 277 6.40 5.02 16.17
C THR A 277 5.62 5.26 14.88
N VAL A 278 6.30 5.21 13.74
CA VAL A 278 5.72 5.33 12.40
C VAL A 278 5.26 3.97 11.89
N ILE A 279 4.42 3.96 10.86
CA ILE A 279 4.06 2.73 10.15
C ILE A 279 5.13 2.45 9.11
N GLU A 280 5.81 1.32 9.26
CA GLU A 280 6.75 0.79 8.26
C GLU A 280 6.16 -0.44 7.59
N ALA A 281 6.21 -0.49 6.27
CA ALA A 281 5.53 -1.52 5.50
C ALA A 281 6.25 -1.86 4.19
N GLN A 282 5.83 -2.99 3.62
CA GLN A 282 6.19 -3.43 2.26
C GLN A 282 7.70 -3.56 2.05
N PRO A 283 8.43 -4.28 2.94
CA PRO A 283 9.86 -4.43 2.79
C PRO A 283 10.21 -5.31 1.59
N GLN A 284 11.37 -5.04 0.99
CA GLN A 284 11.99 -5.85 -0.07
C GLN A 284 13.51 -5.81 0.11
N PHE A 285 14.17 -6.97 0.09
CA PHE A 285 15.63 -7.02 0.09
C PHE A 285 16.18 -6.44 -1.21
N THR A 286 17.33 -5.77 -1.11
CA THR A 286 18.11 -5.46 -2.30
C THR A 286 18.65 -6.75 -2.94
N PRO A 287 18.95 -6.77 -4.25
CA PRO A 287 19.36 -8.01 -4.95
C PRO A 287 20.64 -8.66 -4.40
N ASP A 288 21.51 -7.89 -3.75
CA ASP A 288 22.72 -8.36 -3.07
C ASP A 288 22.49 -8.77 -1.61
N GLY A 289 21.27 -8.59 -1.09
CA GLY A 289 20.89 -8.88 0.29
C GLY A 289 21.52 -7.94 1.33
N SER A 290 22.18 -6.85 0.92
CA SER A 290 22.89 -5.95 1.85
C SER A 290 21.98 -4.96 2.59
N ALA A 291 20.80 -4.69 2.02
CA ALA A 291 19.85 -3.71 2.52
C ALA A 291 18.40 -4.13 2.31
N VAL A 292 17.49 -3.39 2.94
CA VAL A 292 16.04 -3.52 2.78
C VAL A 292 15.46 -2.19 2.31
N LEU A 293 14.72 -2.21 1.21
CA LEU A 293 13.87 -1.12 0.76
C LEU A 293 12.50 -1.25 1.42
N PHE A 294 11.88 -0.14 1.83
CA PHE A 294 10.56 -0.16 2.46
C PHE A 294 9.87 1.20 2.34
N SER A 295 8.60 1.25 2.71
CA SER A 295 7.81 2.49 2.78
C SER A 295 7.48 2.85 4.22
N ALA A 296 7.60 4.12 4.58
CA ALA A 296 7.29 4.60 5.92
C ALA A 296 6.64 5.99 5.94
N ASP A 297 5.73 6.24 6.89
CA ASP A 297 4.88 7.45 6.96
C ASP A 297 5.40 8.57 7.87
N HIS A 298 6.69 8.88 7.78
CA HIS A 298 7.28 9.97 8.55
C HIS A 298 6.64 11.32 8.20
N GLY A 299 5.80 11.85 9.09
CA GLY A 299 5.09 13.12 8.88
C GLY A 299 3.81 13.00 8.04
N GLY A 300 3.24 11.79 7.93
CA GLY A 300 1.93 11.55 7.31
C GLY A 300 1.96 11.33 5.79
N VAL A 301 3.14 11.36 5.15
CA VAL A 301 3.31 10.99 3.75
C VAL A 301 4.32 9.85 3.64
N TYR A 302 3.87 8.73 3.07
CA TYR A 302 4.73 7.57 2.85
C TYR A 302 5.83 7.89 1.85
N ASN A 303 7.07 7.60 2.22
CA ASN A 303 8.24 7.73 1.34
C ASN A 303 9.05 6.44 1.33
N LEU A 304 9.81 6.23 0.26
CA LEU A 304 10.72 5.10 0.17
C LEU A 304 11.94 5.34 1.03
N ARG A 305 12.38 4.29 1.72
CA ARG A 305 13.56 4.28 2.58
C ARG A 305 14.41 3.05 2.30
N ARG A 306 15.68 3.14 2.68
CA ARG A 306 16.65 2.05 2.61
C ARG A 306 17.29 1.88 3.98
N LEU A 307 17.23 0.66 4.50
CA LEU A 307 17.90 0.21 5.72
C LEU A 307 19.13 -0.62 5.33
N GLU A 308 20.33 -0.19 5.70
CA GLU A 308 21.54 -1.03 5.60
C GLU A 308 21.55 -2.07 6.71
N LEU A 309 21.58 -3.36 6.39
CA LEU A 309 21.49 -4.43 7.40
C LEU A 309 22.74 -4.53 8.26
N ALA A 310 23.91 -4.21 7.71
CA ALA A 310 25.18 -4.29 8.42
C ALA A 310 25.33 -3.21 9.51
N THR A 311 24.75 -2.03 9.30
CA THR A 311 24.94 -0.86 10.17
C THR A 311 23.68 -0.42 10.89
N GLY A 312 22.49 -0.84 10.43
CA GLY A 312 21.21 -0.36 10.92
C GLY A 312 20.86 1.07 10.44
N ILE A 313 21.65 1.67 9.55
CA ILE A 313 21.42 3.04 9.09
C ILE A 313 20.23 3.06 8.13
N ILE A 314 19.27 3.96 8.40
CA ILE A 314 18.12 4.22 7.54
C ILE A 314 18.29 5.54 6.81
N THR A 315 18.13 5.51 5.48
CA THR A 315 18.11 6.69 4.61
C THR A 315 16.79 6.82 3.88
N THR A 316 16.40 8.05 3.53
CA THR A 316 15.20 8.34 2.75
C THR A 316 15.58 8.53 1.29
N LEU A 317 14.82 7.95 0.36
CA LEU A 317 15.10 7.99 -1.09
C LEU A 317 14.13 8.89 -1.87
N THR A 318 12.94 9.15 -1.33
CA THR A 318 11.93 9.99 -1.98
C THR A 318 11.41 11.08 -1.05
N HIS A 319 10.89 12.15 -1.66
CA HIS A 319 10.15 13.20 -0.99
C HIS A 319 8.96 13.57 -1.90
N VAL A 320 7.86 12.84 -1.78
CA VAL A 320 6.67 12.98 -2.64
C VAL A 320 5.51 13.62 -1.89
N ALA A 321 4.53 14.14 -2.65
CA ALA A 321 3.36 14.83 -2.10
C ALA A 321 2.17 13.92 -1.76
N GLY A 322 2.00 12.81 -2.48
CA GLY A 322 0.93 11.86 -2.21
C GLY A 322 1.42 10.68 -1.37
N GLY A 323 2.37 9.92 -1.90
CA GLY A 323 3.00 8.81 -1.20
C GLY A 323 3.75 7.88 -2.16
N ALA A 324 4.72 7.13 -1.64
CA ALA A 324 5.49 6.14 -2.37
C ALA A 324 5.48 4.80 -1.62
N PHE A 325 5.07 3.75 -2.33
CA PHE A 325 4.68 2.45 -1.77
C PHE A 325 5.33 1.31 -2.55
N GLN A 326 5.47 0.15 -1.91
CA GLN A 326 5.84 -1.13 -2.54
C GLN A 326 7.10 -1.03 -3.42
N PRO A 327 8.24 -0.60 -2.85
CA PRO A 327 9.49 -0.52 -3.59
C PRO A 327 9.93 -1.90 -4.09
N THR A 328 10.57 -1.93 -5.25
CA THR A 328 11.21 -3.13 -5.79
C THR A 328 12.44 -2.77 -6.60
N GLN A 329 13.51 -3.55 -6.43
CA GLN A 329 14.75 -3.43 -7.18
C GLN A 329 15.24 -4.83 -7.58
N ALA A 330 15.66 -4.99 -8.84
CA ALA A 330 16.09 -6.27 -9.40
C ALA A 330 17.57 -6.33 -9.80
N ARG A 331 18.29 -5.20 -9.77
CA ARG A 331 19.74 -5.13 -10.00
C ARG A 331 20.42 -4.30 -8.92
N VAL A 332 21.60 -4.75 -8.50
CA VAL A 332 22.51 -3.95 -7.65
C VAL A 332 22.78 -2.62 -8.34
N GLU A 333 22.62 -1.52 -7.61
CA GLU A 333 22.74 -0.14 -8.12
C GLU A 333 21.77 0.21 -9.28
N GLY A 334 20.77 -0.63 -9.55
CA GLY A 334 19.76 -0.40 -10.56
C GLY A 334 18.66 0.58 -10.11
N PRO A 335 17.71 0.91 -11.01
CA PRO A 335 16.57 1.74 -10.65
C PRO A 335 15.70 1.07 -9.58
N VAL A 336 15.07 1.89 -8.73
CA VAL A 336 14.01 1.45 -7.82
C VAL A 336 12.67 1.76 -8.47
N TYR A 337 11.83 0.75 -8.61
CA TYR A 337 10.43 0.93 -9.03
C TYR A 337 9.53 0.97 -7.82
N TYR A 338 8.45 1.72 -7.90
CA TYR A 338 7.50 1.86 -6.80
C TYR A 338 6.13 2.27 -7.29
N ILE A 339 5.14 2.13 -6.41
CA ILE A 339 3.78 2.62 -6.63
C ILE A 339 3.65 4.00 -6.01
N GLY A 340 3.42 5.02 -6.84
CA GLY A 340 3.23 6.41 -6.40
C GLY A 340 1.76 6.77 -6.32
N TYR A 341 1.39 7.49 -5.25
CA TYR A 341 0.05 8.06 -5.08
C TYR A 341 0.01 9.52 -5.54
N GLY A 342 -0.99 9.86 -6.36
CA GLY A 342 -1.23 11.21 -6.85
C GLY A 342 -2.72 11.53 -7.03
N CYS A 343 -3.00 12.67 -7.66
CA CYS A 343 -4.37 13.17 -7.85
C CYS A 343 -5.26 12.27 -8.72
N GLY A 344 -4.66 11.39 -9.54
CA GLY A 344 -5.38 10.40 -10.35
C GLY A 344 -5.54 9.03 -9.70
N GLY A 345 -4.93 8.80 -8.53
CA GLY A 345 -4.83 7.48 -7.89
C GLY A 345 -3.39 7.00 -7.82
N PHE A 346 -3.22 5.68 -7.90
CA PHE A 346 -1.92 5.02 -7.79
C PHE A 346 -1.40 4.59 -9.17
N ASP A 347 -0.10 4.76 -9.39
CA ASP A 347 0.57 4.41 -10.64
C ASP A 347 1.98 3.88 -10.40
N LEU A 348 2.55 3.20 -11.39
CA LEU A 348 3.93 2.75 -11.40
C LEU A 348 4.89 3.91 -11.70
N TYR A 349 5.97 3.99 -10.92
CA TYR A 349 7.03 4.97 -11.06
C TYR A 349 8.41 4.30 -11.08
N ARG A 350 9.39 4.99 -11.66
CA ARG A 350 10.81 4.61 -11.70
C ARG A 350 11.69 5.71 -11.13
N LEU A 351 12.45 5.38 -10.10
CA LEU A 351 13.53 6.20 -9.55
C LEU A 351 14.87 5.69 -10.12
N GLU A 352 15.39 6.38 -11.13
CA GLU A 352 16.53 5.92 -11.92
C GLU A 352 17.82 5.75 -11.12
N ARG A 353 18.13 6.72 -10.25
CA ARG A 353 19.32 6.74 -9.40
C ARG A 353 18.90 7.03 -7.97
N PRO A 354 18.50 6.01 -7.19
CA PRO A 354 18.11 6.19 -5.80
C PRO A 354 19.31 6.68 -4.99
N GLN A 355 19.28 7.93 -4.54
CA GLN A 355 20.31 8.49 -3.66
C GLN A 355 19.70 8.89 -2.33
N PRO A 356 20.41 8.70 -1.20
CA PRO A 356 20.00 9.22 0.08
C PRO A 356 19.74 10.72 0.00
N LEU A 357 18.54 11.13 0.39
CA LEU A 357 18.23 12.53 0.60
C LEU A 357 18.96 13.03 1.85
N PRO A 358 19.41 14.29 1.85
CA PRO A 358 19.92 14.92 3.06
C PRO A 358 18.86 14.79 4.15
N THR A 359 19.26 14.33 5.34
CA THR A 359 18.39 14.35 6.51
C THR A 359 17.87 15.77 6.67
N PRO A 360 16.54 16.00 6.73
CA PRO A 360 16.05 17.35 7.01
C PRO A 360 16.67 17.80 8.32
N ALA A 361 17.31 18.99 8.32
CA ALA A 361 17.74 19.60 9.56
C ALA A 361 16.51 19.69 10.46
N VAL A 362 16.53 19.00 11.60
CA VAL A 362 15.46 19.10 12.60
C VAL A 362 15.37 20.57 12.97
N ALA A 363 14.35 21.27 12.47
CA ALA A 363 14.04 22.59 12.96
C ALA A 363 13.67 22.40 14.43
N ALA A 364 14.58 22.82 15.32
CA ALA A 364 14.31 22.89 16.74
C ALA A 364 13.02 23.69 16.90
N GLY A 365 11.94 23.01 17.32
CA GLY A 365 10.71 23.69 17.71
C GLY A 365 11.05 24.66 18.85
N PRO A 366 10.39 25.82 18.93
CA PRO A 366 10.65 26.76 20.01
C PRO A 366 10.32 26.07 21.34
N SER A 367 11.36 25.99 22.18
CA SER A 367 11.32 25.57 23.59
C SER A 367 10.41 26.43 24.45
#